data_AF-A0A6L9ERY8-F1
#
_entry.id   AF-A0A6L9ERY8-F1
#
_cell.length_a   1.000
_cell.length_b   1.000
_cell.length_c   1.000
_cell.angle_alpha   90.00
_cell.angle_beta   90.00
_cell.angle_gamma   90.00
#
_symmetry.space_group_name_H-M   'P 1'
#
loop_
_entity.id
_entity.type
_entity.pdbx_description
1 polymer ?
#
loop_
_entity_poly.entity_id
_entity_poly.type
_entity_poly.pdbx_seq_one_letter_code
_entity_poly.pdbx_strand_id
1 'polypeptide(L)'
;MKELEVNKVLPVINANFEEVKESLNQSLEKYKGIVVTEETLQDCKKTQQDLGKVEKGIEDFRKSVKKDMEAPIKEFEAKCKELTALIGEVKKPIKEGIVLYDTKRKEEKKKQAEEIIKECIISLALSEKYSGQLTVLDKYTNLSASKKSVVEDVQARGQALKQQQEAEEKEIENTKASINAFVDSINEDINSKLKADDYYKYIPGSNITRIMEIIKREHDKVKLAENPPKVEAKEEVKQAPIQEKVSVPVNQEEKLYFYDLRIVANKENMLKLHELIKSEGFTFEVKNQGLVNK
;
A
#
# COMPACT_ATOMS: atom_id res chain seq x y z
N MET A 1 3.07 33.41 32.92
CA MET A 1 2.11 34.29 32.20
C MET A 1 1.19 34.89 33.25
N LYS A 2 0.80 36.16 33.11
CA LYS A 2 -0.23 36.74 34.00
C LYS A 2 -1.60 36.26 33.54
N GLU A 3 -2.48 36.00 34.50
CA GLU A 3 -3.86 35.60 34.22
C GLU A 3 -4.73 36.84 33.96
N LEU A 4 -5.78 36.66 33.16
CA LEU A 4 -6.73 37.73 32.85
C LEU A 4 -7.72 37.86 34.02
N GLU A 5 -7.63 38.93 34.80
CA GLU A 5 -8.59 39.24 35.86
C GLU A 5 -9.76 40.06 35.31
N VAL A 6 -10.99 39.60 35.55
CA VAL A 6 -12.21 40.26 35.05
C VAL A 6 -13.13 40.60 36.22
N ASN A 7 -13.28 41.91 36.48
CA ASN A 7 -14.29 42.43 37.40
C ASN A 7 -15.61 42.61 36.65
N LYS A 8 -16.61 41.76 36.94
CA LYS A 8 -17.93 41.80 36.29
C LYS A 8 -18.91 42.58 37.17
N VAL A 9 -19.49 43.64 36.61
CA VAL A 9 -20.68 44.31 37.18
C VAL A 9 -21.84 44.06 36.22
N LEU A 10 -22.92 43.45 36.71
CA LEU A 10 -24.10 43.18 35.90
C LEU A 10 -24.81 44.52 35.58
N PRO A 11 -25.18 44.78 34.31
CA PRO A 11 -25.95 45.97 33.98
C PRO A 11 -27.36 45.88 34.60
N VAL A 12 -27.70 46.85 35.45
CA VAL A 12 -29.06 47.02 35.98
C VAL A 12 -29.77 48.03 35.08
N ILE A 13 -30.81 47.59 34.38
CA ILE A 13 -31.62 48.46 33.51
C ILE A 13 -32.83 48.95 34.32
N ASN A 14 -32.77 50.18 34.80
CA ASN A 14 -33.91 50.86 35.42
C ASN A 14 -34.62 51.70 34.36
N ALA A 15 -35.89 51.40 34.10
CA ALA A 15 -36.73 52.15 33.17
C ALA A 15 -38.05 52.49 33.86
N ASN A 16 -38.67 53.61 33.48
CA ASN A 16 -39.98 54.05 33.97
C ASN A 16 -41.13 53.28 33.30
N PHE A 17 -41.00 51.95 33.23
CA PHE A 17 -41.90 51.07 32.48
C PHE A 17 -43.36 51.20 32.93
N GLU A 18 -43.61 51.24 34.24
CA GLU A 18 -44.97 51.35 34.77
C GLU A 18 -45.61 52.72 34.46
N GLU A 19 -44.86 53.82 34.57
CA GLU A 19 -45.35 55.17 34.22
C GLU A 19 -45.71 55.27 32.73
N VAL A 20 -44.86 54.73 31.86
CA VAL A 20 -45.07 54.74 30.41
C VAL A 20 -46.25 53.84 30.03
N LYS A 21 -46.40 52.69 30.68
CA LYS A 21 -47.50 51.75 30.47
C LYS A 21 -48.85 52.32 30.92
N GLU A 22 -48.91 53.01 32.05
CA GLU A 22 -50.13 53.69 32.51
C GLU A 22 -50.55 54.81 31.54
N SER A 23 -49.59 55.64 31.11
CA SER A 23 -49.83 56.70 30.12
C SER A 23 -50.31 56.15 28.77
N LEU A 24 -49.72 55.05 28.30
CA LEU A 24 -50.16 54.33 27.10
C LEU A 24 -51.58 53.78 27.26
N ASN A 25 -51.90 53.13 28.37
CA ASN A 25 -53.24 52.58 28.61
C ASN A 25 -54.33 53.66 28.62
N GLN A 26 -54.10 54.78 29.31
CA GLN A 26 -55.02 55.92 29.32
C GLN A 26 -55.20 56.56 27.94
N SER A 27 -54.12 56.60 27.15
CA SER A 27 -54.17 57.13 25.78
C SER A 27 -54.89 56.17 24.84
N LEU A 28 -54.68 54.85 24.98
CA LEU A 28 -55.28 53.81 24.15
C LEU A 28 -56.76 53.57 24.44
N GLU A 29 -57.24 53.80 25.66
CA GLU A 29 -58.67 53.70 26.01
C GLU A 29 -59.55 54.64 25.18
N LYS A 30 -59.06 55.84 24.84
CA LYS A 30 -59.78 56.81 24.00
C LYS A 30 -60.05 56.30 22.58
N TYR A 31 -59.32 55.28 22.16
CA TYR A 31 -59.42 54.69 20.82
C TYR A 31 -60.12 53.33 20.82
N LYS A 32 -60.46 52.76 21.99
CA LYS A 32 -61.26 51.54 22.09
C LYS A 32 -62.71 51.83 21.68
N GLY A 33 -63.17 51.18 20.61
CA GLY A 33 -64.57 51.27 20.17
C GLY A 33 -64.87 52.38 19.14
N ILE A 34 -63.84 53.04 18.59
CA ILE A 34 -64.05 53.96 17.45
C ILE A 34 -64.49 53.16 16.23
N VAL A 35 -65.63 53.55 15.64
CA VAL A 35 -66.13 53.02 14.36
C VAL A 35 -65.70 53.98 13.26
N VAL A 36 -64.95 53.48 12.28
CA VAL A 36 -64.47 54.27 11.15
C VAL A 36 -65.64 54.56 10.20
N THR A 37 -65.97 55.83 10.03
CA THR A 37 -66.97 56.36 9.08
C THR A 37 -66.29 57.32 8.09
N GLU A 38 -66.94 57.69 6.99
CA GLU A 38 -66.34 58.61 5.99
C GLU A 38 -65.90 59.95 6.58
N GLU A 39 -66.64 60.46 7.57
CA GLU A 39 -66.33 61.71 8.26
C GLU A 39 -65.16 61.58 9.26
N THR A 40 -64.93 60.39 9.84
CA THR A 40 -63.90 60.16 10.88
C THR A 40 -62.61 59.51 10.35
N LEU A 41 -62.59 59.11 9.06
CA LEU A 41 -61.49 58.38 8.42
C LEU A 41 -60.16 59.12 8.48
N GLN A 42 -60.16 60.45 8.30
CA GLN A 42 -58.93 61.23 8.27
C GLN A 42 -58.25 61.31 9.64
N ASP A 43 -59.04 61.42 10.71
CA ASP A 43 -58.51 61.46 12.07
C ASP A 43 -58.07 60.08 12.56
N CYS A 44 -58.78 59.01 12.17
CA CYS A 44 -58.34 57.63 12.42
C CYS A 44 -56.96 57.33 11.78
N LYS A 45 -56.71 57.84 10.57
CA LYS A 45 -55.40 57.70 9.90
C LYS A 45 -54.27 58.43 10.63
N LYS A 46 -54.52 59.65 11.14
CA LYS A 46 -53.54 60.39 11.96
C LYS A 46 -53.22 59.64 13.25
N THR A 47 -54.25 59.18 13.96
CA THR A 47 -54.08 58.38 15.17
C THR A 47 -53.29 57.10 14.93
N GLN A 48 -53.59 56.35 13.85
CA GLN A 48 -52.83 55.16 13.48
C GLN A 48 -51.35 55.48 13.24
N GLN A 49 -51.07 56.58 12.54
CA GLN A 49 -49.69 57.02 12.29
C GLN A 49 -48.97 57.40 13.58
N ASP A 50 -49.64 58.07 14.51
CA ASP A 50 -49.06 58.48 15.79
C ASP A 50 -48.81 57.28 16.72
N LEU A 51 -49.72 56.30 16.78
CA LEU A 51 -49.49 55.03 17.47
C LEU A 51 -48.30 54.27 16.87
N GLY A 52 -48.18 54.24 15.54
CA GLY A 52 -47.03 53.64 14.85
C GLY A 52 -45.70 54.34 15.16
N LYS A 53 -45.70 55.67 15.38
CA LYS A 53 -44.50 56.41 15.83
C LYS A 53 -44.11 56.03 17.26
N VAL A 54 -45.08 55.88 18.16
CA VAL A 54 -44.84 55.47 19.56
C VAL A 54 -44.28 54.05 19.61
N GLU A 55 -44.89 53.12 18.88
CA GLU A 55 -44.41 51.73 18.75
C GLU A 55 -42.97 51.68 18.23
N LYS A 56 -42.69 52.43 17.16
CA LYS A 56 -41.33 52.53 16.61
C LYS A 56 -40.35 53.12 17.60
N GLY A 57 -40.74 54.14 18.37
CA GLY A 57 -39.89 54.76 19.39
C GLY A 57 -39.49 53.79 20.51
N ILE A 58 -40.42 52.94 20.98
CA ILE A 58 -40.15 51.88 21.97
C ILE A 58 -39.16 50.87 21.40
N GLU A 59 -39.37 50.44 20.15
CA GLU A 59 -38.51 49.47 19.49
C GLU A 59 -37.10 50.03 19.21
N ASP A 60 -36.99 51.29 18.82
CA ASP A 60 -35.71 51.97 18.60
C ASP A 60 -34.96 52.18 19.93
N PHE A 61 -35.67 52.53 21.02
CA PHE A 61 -35.10 52.60 22.36
C PHE A 61 -34.55 51.25 22.83
N ARG A 62 -35.33 50.16 22.67
CA ARG A 62 -34.90 48.79 22.97
C ARG A 62 -33.62 48.42 22.21
N LYS A 63 -33.56 48.72 20.90
CA LYS A 63 -32.38 48.45 20.07
C LYS A 63 -31.17 49.26 20.51
N SER A 64 -31.35 50.54 20.86
CA SER A 64 -30.25 51.39 21.35
C SER A 64 -29.66 50.86 22.64
N VAL A 65 -30.50 50.64 23.66
CA VAL A 65 -30.06 50.13 24.97
C VAL A 65 -29.35 48.78 24.83
N LYS A 66 -29.88 47.87 24.00
CA LYS A 66 -29.22 46.60 23.70
C LYS A 66 -27.84 46.80 23.06
N LYS A 67 -27.73 47.71 22.08
CA LYS A 67 -26.47 47.99 21.39
C LYS A 67 -25.42 48.58 22.34
N ASP A 68 -25.83 49.50 23.20
CA ASP A 68 -24.94 50.17 24.15
C ASP A 68 -24.44 49.20 25.22
N MET A 69 -25.29 48.30 25.71
CA MET A 69 -24.91 47.26 26.68
C MET A 69 -24.09 46.12 26.06
N GLU A 70 -24.30 45.80 24.78
CA GLU A 70 -23.48 44.82 24.05
C GLU A 70 -22.10 45.35 23.67
N ALA A 71 -21.92 46.68 23.56
CA ALA A 71 -20.66 47.26 23.10
C ALA A 71 -19.46 46.89 24.01
N PRO A 72 -19.53 47.00 25.35
CA PRO A 72 -18.45 46.56 26.24
C PRO A 72 -18.16 45.05 26.14
N ILE A 73 -19.20 44.23 25.91
CA ILE A 73 -19.04 42.78 25.74
C ILE A 73 -18.28 42.49 24.45
N LYS A 74 -18.66 43.13 23.34
CA LYS A 74 -17.99 42.99 22.04
C LYS A 74 -16.55 43.48 22.09
N GLU A 75 -16.28 44.57 22.80
CA GLU A 75 -14.93 45.09 22.99
C GLU A 75 -14.07 44.12 23.82
N PHE A 76 -14.62 43.56 24.90
CA PHE A 76 -13.94 42.53 25.68
C PHE A 76 -13.65 41.27 24.87
N GLU A 77 -14.63 40.78 24.09
CA GLU A 77 -14.43 39.65 23.18
C GLU A 77 -13.35 39.94 22.13
N ALA A 78 -13.32 41.15 21.57
CA ALA A 78 -12.30 41.56 20.62
C ALA A 78 -10.91 41.55 21.25
N LYS A 79 -10.75 42.09 22.46
CA LYS A 79 -9.49 42.05 23.22
C LYS A 79 -9.06 40.62 23.54
N CYS A 80 -9.99 39.74 23.91
CA CYS A 80 -9.68 38.32 24.10
C CYS A 80 -9.21 37.64 22.80
N LYS A 81 -9.87 37.95 21.66
CA LYS A 81 -9.49 37.44 20.34
C LYS A 81 -8.09 37.91 19.94
N GLU A 82 -7.76 39.17 20.19
CA GLU A 82 -6.43 39.74 19.96
C GLU A 82 -5.36 39.00 20.76
N LEU A 83 -5.60 38.76 22.06
CA LEU A 83 -4.68 37.97 22.90
C LEU A 83 -4.49 36.54 22.38
N THR A 84 -5.55 35.86 21.95
CA THR A 84 -5.43 34.53 21.32
C THR A 84 -4.73 34.57 19.97
N ALA A 85 -4.89 35.66 19.19
CA ALA A 85 -4.21 35.83 17.91
C ALA A 85 -2.70 35.97 18.11
N LEU A 86 -2.26 36.79 19.08
CA LEU A 86 -0.84 36.92 19.45
C LEU A 86 -0.22 35.57 19.85
N ILE A 87 -0.95 34.75 20.62
CA ILE A 87 -0.51 33.38 20.97
C ILE A 87 -0.42 32.51 19.71
N GLY A 88 -1.41 32.63 18.81
CA GLY A 88 -1.47 31.89 17.54
C GLY A 88 -0.29 32.18 16.62
N GLU A 89 0.11 33.45 16.51
CA GLU A 89 1.25 33.90 15.68
C GLU A 89 2.56 33.26 16.11
N VAL A 90 2.78 33.09 17.43
CA VAL A 90 3.99 32.45 17.95
C VAL A 90 3.89 30.91 17.94
N LYS A 91 2.70 30.37 18.19
CA LYS A 91 2.48 28.91 18.22
C LYS A 91 2.64 28.26 16.85
N LYS A 92 2.25 28.95 15.77
CA LYS A 92 2.33 28.43 14.40
C LYS A 92 3.76 28.08 13.97
N PRO A 93 4.75 28.99 13.99
CA PRO A 93 6.13 28.65 13.61
C PRO A 93 6.78 27.65 14.55
N ILE A 94 6.42 27.63 15.85
CA ILE A 94 6.91 26.59 16.78
C ILE A 94 6.40 25.21 16.37
N LYS A 95 5.11 25.09 16.04
CA LYS A 95 4.53 23.83 15.59
C LYS A 95 5.15 23.36 14.27
N GLU A 96 5.33 24.28 13.33
CA GLU A 96 6.00 24.00 12.05
C GLU A 96 7.47 23.59 12.26
N GLY A 97 8.19 24.27 13.15
CA GLY A 97 9.55 23.95 13.53
C GLY A 97 9.69 22.57 14.19
N ILE A 98 8.75 22.18 15.06
CA ILE A 98 8.71 20.84 15.66
C ILE A 98 8.53 19.78 14.57
N VAL A 99 7.60 19.99 13.63
CA VAL A 99 7.36 19.03 12.53
C VAL A 99 8.60 18.90 11.63
N LEU A 100 9.23 20.02 11.28
CA LEU A 100 10.46 20.02 10.48
C LEU A 100 11.60 19.29 11.19
N TYR A 101 11.80 19.55 12.49
CA TYR A 101 12.86 18.93 13.28
C TYR A 101 12.62 17.43 13.48
N ASP A 102 11.38 17.03 13.79
CA ASP A 102 11.01 15.62 13.93
C ASP A 102 11.18 14.87 12.60
N THR A 103 10.81 15.49 11.47
CA THR A 103 11.02 14.92 10.14
C THR A 103 12.50 14.74 9.85
N LYS A 104 13.32 15.76 10.11
CA LYS A 104 14.77 15.69 9.95
C LYS A 104 15.39 14.58 10.81
N ARG A 105 14.99 14.46 12.07
CA ARG A 105 15.48 13.39 12.96
C ARG A 105 15.05 11.99 12.51
N LYS A 106 13.85 11.84 11.95
CA LYS A 106 13.40 10.57 11.36
C LYS A 106 14.23 10.20 10.14
N GLU A 107 14.54 11.16 9.27
CA GLU A 107 15.43 10.93 8.12
C GLU A 107 16.86 10.58 8.55
N GLU A 108 17.42 11.27 9.55
CA GLU A 108 18.72 10.93 10.13
C GLU A 108 18.74 9.50 10.69
N LYS A 109 17.68 9.09 11.40
CA LYS A 109 17.56 7.70 11.87
C LYS A 109 17.44 6.68 10.74
N LYS A 110 16.71 7.03 9.67
CA LYS A 110 16.63 6.18 8.48
C LYS A 110 18.02 5.98 7.87
N LYS A 111 18.80 7.05 7.70
CA LYS A 111 20.18 6.98 7.19
C LYS A 111 21.09 6.14 8.10
N GLN A 112 20.98 6.33 9.43
CA GLN A 112 21.73 5.51 10.38
C GLN A 112 21.36 4.02 10.28
N ALA A 113 20.08 3.69 10.12
CA ALA A 113 19.65 2.32 9.92
C ALA A 113 20.18 1.74 8.59
N GLU A 114 20.19 2.52 7.51
CA GLU A 114 20.77 2.14 6.23
C GLU A 114 22.28 1.88 6.34
N GLU A 115 23.02 2.71 7.10
CA GLU A 115 24.45 2.50 7.38
C GLU A 115 24.68 1.21 8.16
N ILE A 116 23.94 0.98 9.25
CA ILE A 116 24.03 -0.24 10.04
C ILE A 116 23.73 -1.49 9.20
N ILE A 117 22.74 -1.43 8.31
CA ILE A 117 22.40 -2.51 7.38
C ILE A 117 23.55 -2.77 6.41
N LYS A 118 24.14 -1.71 5.82
CA LYS A 118 25.28 -1.84 4.90
C LYS A 118 26.48 -2.47 5.61
N GLU A 119 26.82 -1.99 6.81
CA GLU A 119 27.89 -2.57 7.63
C GLU A 119 27.61 -4.05 7.92
N CYS A 120 26.37 -4.40 8.27
CA CYS A 120 25.97 -5.78 8.53
C CYS A 120 26.13 -6.66 7.29
N ILE A 121 25.65 -6.21 6.12
CA ILE A 121 25.78 -6.93 4.83
C ILE A 121 27.25 -7.21 4.50
N ILE A 122 28.12 -6.20 4.66
CA ILE A 122 29.55 -6.35 4.42
C ILE A 122 30.17 -7.31 5.42
N SER A 123 29.86 -7.16 6.72
CA SER A 123 30.44 -8.00 7.78
C SER A 123 30.09 -9.48 7.64
N LEU A 124 28.88 -9.78 7.14
CA LEU A 124 28.39 -11.14 6.98
C LEU A 124 28.63 -11.69 5.57
N ALA A 125 29.19 -10.89 4.65
CA ALA A 125 29.37 -11.23 3.24
C ALA A 125 28.11 -11.84 2.62
N LEU A 126 26.97 -11.15 2.78
CA LEU A 126 25.70 -11.59 2.22
C LEU A 126 25.67 -11.37 0.70
N SER A 127 25.22 -12.38 -0.05
CA SER A 127 25.04 -12.27 -1.51
C SER A 127 23.84 -11.37 -1.84
N GLU A 128 23.75 -10.89 -3.09
CA GLU A 128 22.68 -9.99 -3.53
C GLU A 128 21.26 -10.53 -3.25
N LYS A 129 21.07 -11.85 -3.38
CA LYS A 129 19.81 -12.55 -3.09
C LYS A 129 19.36 -12.36 -1.64
N TYR A 130 20.31 -12.32 -0.69
CA TYR A 130 20.03 -12.24 0.73
C TYR A 130 20.13 -10.81 1.27
N SER A 131 21.07 -10.01 0.77
CA SER A 131 21.25 -8.62 1.17
C SER A 131 20.02 -7.77 0.84
N GLY A 132 19.35 -8.03 -0.29
CA GLY A 132 18.09 -7.35 -0.66
C GLY A 132 16.92 -7.58 0.29
N GLN A 133 16.98 -8.60 1.15
CA GLN A 133 15.95 -8.89 2.16
C GLN A 133 16.16 -8.09 3.46
N LEU A 134 17.36 -7.53 3.66
CA LEU A 134 17.70 -6.74 4.84
C LEU A 134 17.29 -5.28 4.64
N THR A 135 15.99 -5.00 4.76
CA THR A 135 15.40 -3.67 4.58
C THR A 135 15.27 -2.88 5.88
N VAL A 136 15.20 -1.55 5.75
CA VAL A 136 14.88 -0.63 6.85
C VAL A 136 13.42 -0.83 7.27
N LEU A 137 13.21 -1.10 8.55
CA LEU A 137 11.87 -1.22 9.12
C LEU A 137 11.41 0.11 9.72
N ASP A 138 10.10 0.36 9.69
CA ASP A 138 9.50 1.57 10.26
C ASP A 138 9.89 1.79 11.72
N LYS A 139 10.00 0.69 12.48
CA LYS A 139 10.41 0.72 13.90
C LYS A 139 11.79 1.35 14.12
N TYR A 140 12.69 1.32 13.13
CA TYR A 140 14.02 1.95 13.22
C TYR A 140 13.95 3.47 13.04
N THR A 141 12.95 3.97 12.32
CA THR A 141 12.76 5.41 12.07
C THR A 141 12.08 6.13 13.24
N ASN A 142 11.51 5.39 14.19
CA ASN A 142 10.85 5.96 15.36
C ASN A 142 11.82 6.78 16.22
N LEU A 143 11.39 7.96 16.67
CA LEU A 143 12.21 8.85 17.50
C LEU A 143 12.61 8.22 18.85
N SER A 144 11.83 7.27 19.36
CA SER A 144 12.13 6.49 20.57
C SER A 144 13.09 5.32 20.34
N ALA A 145 13.33 4.87 19.11
CA ALA A 145 14.19 3.73 18.84
C ALA A 145 15.65 4.02 19.21
N SER A 146 16.28 3.16 20.00
CA SER A 146 17.70 3.32 20.35
C SER A 146 18.59 2.74 19.24
N LYS A 147 19.75 3.36 19.01
CA LYS A 147 20.74 2.85 18.03
C LYS A 147 21.10 1.38 18.34
N LYS A 148 21.26 1.04 19.62
CA LYS A 148 21.56 -0.32 20.08
C LYS A 148 20.49 -1.33 19.65
N SER A 149 19.21 -1.02 19.86
CA SER A 149 18.10 -1.91 19.47
C SER A 149 18.04 -2.11 17.96
N VAL A 150 18.35 -1.08 17.16
CA VAL A 150 18.43 -1.20 15.70
C VAL A 150 19.58 -2.13 15.29
N VAL A 151 20.77 -1.96 15.88
CA VAL A 151 21.93 -2.83 15.61
C VAL A 151 21.63 -4.28 15.94
N GLU A 152 21.09 -4.56 17.13
CA GLU A 152 20.78 -5.93 17.57
C GLU A 152 19.78 -6.62 16.64
N ASP A 153 18.72 -5.91 16.24
CA ASP A 153 17.69 -6.46 15.36
C ASP A 153 18.21 -6.67 13.92
N VAL A 154 18.98 -5.72 13.39
CA VAL A 154 19.63 -5.86 12.08
C VAL A 154 20.62 -7.02 12.08
N GLN A 155 21.42 -7.16 13.14
CA GLN A 155 22.39 -8.25 13.28
C GLN A 155 21.70 -9.61 13.37
N ALA A 156 20.63 -9.73 14.17
CA ALA A 156 19.87 -10.97 14.27
C ALA A 156 19.26 -11.39 12.92
N ARG A 157 18.66 -10.42 12.19
CA ARG A 157 18.13 -10.66 10.84
C ARG A 157 19.24 -11.02 9.85
N GLY A 158 20.36 -10.32 9.89
CA GLY A 158 21.51 -10.59 9.04
C GLY A 158 22.08 -11.99 9.28
N GLN A 159 22.22 -12.40 10.54
CA GLN A 159 22.68 -13.75 10.91
C GLN A 159 21.75 -14.84 10.41
N ALA A 160 20.43 -14.65 10.53
CA ALA A 160 19.45 -15.60 9.99
C ALA A 160 19.59 -15.74 8.46
N LEU A 161 19.78 -14.63 7.74
CA LEU A 161 20.02 -14.64 6.29
C LEU A 161 21.36 -15.32 5.95
N LYS A 162 22.39 -15.10 6.75
CA LYS A 162 23.70 -15.75 6.56
C LYS A 162 23.58 -17.26 6.70
N GLN A 163 22.87 -17.75 7.71
CA GLN A 163 22.61 -19.18 7.90
C GLN A 163 21.87 -19.80 6.70
N GLN A 164 20.90 -19.07 6.12
CA GLN A 164 20.20 -19.53 4.91
C GLN A 164 21.14 -19.59 3.71
N GLN A 165 22.00 -18.59 3.54
CA GLN A 165 23.00 -18.58 2.49
C GLN A 165 23.98 -19.75 2.62
N GLU A 166 24.54 -19.96 3.81
CA GLU A 166 25.47 -21.06 4.07
C GLU A 166 24.82 -22.43 3.87
N ALA A 167 23.55 -22.59 4.26
CA ALA A 167 22.79 -23.79 3.98
C ALA A 167 22.62 -24.02 2.48
N GLU A 168 22.25 -23.01 1.70
CA GLU A 168 22.12 -23.12 0.24
C GLU A 168 23.47 -23.44 -0.44
N GLU A 169 24.55 -22.79 -0.02
CA GLU A 169 25.90 -23.05 -0.52
C GLU A 169 26.33 -24.50 -0.25
N LYS A 170 26.05 -25.01 0.96
CA LYS A 170 26.32 -26.39 1.34
C LYS A 170 25.49 -27.39 0.54
N GLU A 171 24.22 -27.11 0.30
CA GLU A 171 23.36 -27.97 -0.54
C GLU A 171 23.87 -28.01 -1.99
N ILE A 172 24.33 -26.89 -2.53
CA ILE A 172 24.96 -26.83 -3.85
C ILE A 172 26.26 -27.66 -3.85
N GLU A 173 27.10 -27.55 -2.83
CA GLU A 173 28.33 -28.33 -2.70
C GLU A 173 28.06 -29.83 -2.60
N ASN A 174 27.10 -30.25 -1.79
CA ASN A 174 26.65 -31.65 -1.70
C ASN A 174 26.14 -32.17 -3.05
N THR A 175 25.40 -31.34 -3.78
CA THR A 175 24.91 -31.67 -5.13
C THR A 175 26.06 -31.85 -6.10
N LYS A 176 27.06 -30.95 -6.09
CA LYS A 176 28.29 -31.07 -6.89
C LYS A 176 29.06 -32.35 -6.57
N ALA A 177 29.26 -32.66 -5.28
CA ALA A 177 29.93 -33.88 -4.86
C ALA A 177 29.19 -35.14 -5.34
N SER A 178 27.86 -35.14 -5.30
CA SER A 178 27.03 -36.23 -5.81
C SER A 178 27.14 -36.39 -7.33
N ILE A 179 27.18 -35.28 -8.07
CA ILE A 179 27.42 -35.28 -9.52
C ILE A 179 28.81 -35.84 -9.82
N ASN A 180 29.85 -35.40 -9.10
CA ASN A 180 31.23 -35.87 -9.28
C ASN A 180 31.31 -37.38 -9.08
N ALA A 181 30.80 -37.89 -7.95
CA ALA A 181 30.80 -39.31 -7.66
C ALA A 181 30.05 -40.13 -8.73
N PHE A 182 28.95 -39.59 -9.25
CA PHE A 182 28.16 -40.25 -10.29
C PHE A 182 28.88 -40.28 -11.65
N VAL A 183 29.50 -39.16 -12.04
CA VAL A 183 30.30 -39.05 -13.27
C VAL A 183 31.52 -39.95 -13.19
N ASP A 184 32.23 -39.97 -12.06
CA ASP A 184 33.39 -40.84 -11.85
C ASP A 184 33.01 -42.32 -11.98
N SER A 185 31.89 -42.74 -11.37
CA SER A 185 31.38 -44.11 -11.47
C SER A 185 31.02 -44.52 -12.90
N ILE A 186 30.48 -43.61 -13.70
CA ILE A 186 30.04 -43.90 -15.06
C ILE A 186 31.19 -43.78 -16.08
N ASN A 187 32.19 -42.95 -15.80
CA ASN A 187 33.37 -42.77 -16.64
C ASN A 187 34.31 -43.99 -16.68
N GLU A 188 34.12 -44.99 -15.80
CA GLU A 188 34.88 -46.25 -15.86
C GLU A 188 34.57 -47.05 -17.15
N ASP A 189 33.37 -46.86 -17.71
CA ASP A 189 32.82 -47.65 -18.81
C ASP A 189 33.04 -47.03 -20.22
N ILE A 190 33.65 -45.84 -20.30
CA ILE A 190 33.86 -45.07 -21.53
C ILE A 190 35.29 -44.54 -21.64
N ASN A 191 35.84 -44.50 -22.86
CA ASN A 191 37.18 -43.95 -23.13
C ASN A 191 37.17 -42.41 -23.15
N SER A 192 36.11 -41.80 -23.69
CA SER A 192 35.91 -40.36 -23.80
C SER A 192 35.18 -39.82 -22.56
N LYS A 193 35.92 -39.66 -21.47
CA LYS A 193 35.38 -39.29 -20.16
C LYS A 193 34.58 -37.98 -20.18
N LEU A 194 33.41 -38.00 -19.53
CA LEU A 194 32.58 -36.84 -19.27
C LEU A 194 33.19 -36.00 -18.14
N LYS A 195 33.02 -34.67 -18.19
CA LYS A 195 33.50 -33.77 -17.14
C LYS A 195 32.33 -33.35 -16.25
N ALA A 196 32.47 -33.55 -14.95
CA ALA A 196 31.43 -33.22 -13.99
C ALA A 196 31.07 -31.72 -13.98
N ASP A 197 32.05 -30.85 -14.25
CA ASP A 197 31.88 -29.39 -14.32
C ASP A 197 30.85 -28.96 -15.38
N ASP A 198 30.71 -29.71 -16.48
CA ASP A 198 29.77 -29.42 -17.57
C ASP A 198 28.31 -29.49 -17.10
N TYR A 199 28.07 -30.21 -16.00
CA TYR A 199 26.75 -30.44 -15.44
C TYR A 199 26.38 -29.50 -14.29
N TYR A 200 27.32 -28.73 -13.73
CA TYR A 200 27.03 -27.80 -12.64
C TYR A 200 26.05 -26.69 -13.03
N LYS A 201 26.00 -26.32 -14.31
CA LYS A 201 25.04 -25.34 -14.86
C LYS A 201 23.58 -25.76 -14.70
N TYR A 202 23.31 -27.04 -14.48
CA TYR A 202 21.95 -27.56 -14.28
C TYR A 202 21.52 -27.57 -12.80
N ILE A 203 22.43 -27.30 -11.86
CA ILE A 203 22.11 -27.25 -10.42
C ILE A 203 21.06 -26.17 -10.13
N PRO A 204 21.19 -24.93 -10.63
CA PRO A 204 20.14 -23.93 -10.46
C PRO A 204 18.87 -24.38 -11.21
N GLY A 205 17.80 -24.67 -10.46
CA GLY A 205 16.48 -24.98 -11.02
C GLY A 205 16.23 -26.44 -11.42
N SER A 206 17.14 -27.37 -11.14
CA SER A 206 16.91 -28.82 -11.31
C SER A 206 17.21 -29.60 -10.02
N ASN A 207 16.67 -30.81 -9.92
CA ASN A 207 17.02 -31.74 -8.84
C ASN A 207 18.14 -32.71 -9.27
N ILE A 208 18.79 -33.33 -8.30
CA ILE A 208 19.92 -34.26 -8.54
C ILE A 208 19.54 -35.41 -9.48
N THR A 209 18.32 -35.96 -9.34
CA THR A 209 17.83 -37.06 -10.18
C THR A 209 17.79 -36.69 -11.66
N ARG A 210 17.29 -35.50 -11.98
CA ARG A 210 17.19 -35.01 -13.35
C ARG A 210 18.58 -34.79 -13.96
N ILE A 211 19.51 -34.27 -13.16
CA ILE A 211 20.89 -34.07 -13.60
C ILE A 211 21.56 -35.42 -13.88
N MET A 212 21.37 -36.41 -13.01
CA MET A 212 21.85 -37.78 -13.23
C MET A 212 21.28 -38.42 -14.50
N GLU A 213 20.01 -38.20 -14.83
CA GLU A 213 19.43 -38.67 -16.10
C GLU A 213 20.08 -38.03 -17.32
N ILE A 214 20.39 -36.73 -17.26
CA ILE A 214 21.09 -36.02 -18.35
C ILE A 214 22.47 -36.64 -18.56
N ILE A 215 23.22 -36.84 -17.48
CA ILE A 215 24.54 -37.49 -17.51
C ILE A 215 24.45 -38.90 -18.10
N LYS A 216 23.48 -39.72 -17.67
CA LYS A 216 23.27 -41.08 -18.23
C LYS A 216 23.02 -41.04 -19.74
N ARG A 217 22.14 -40.16 -20.20
CA ARG A 217 21.82 -40.05 -21.64
C ARG A 217 23.04 -39.64 -22.47
N GLU A 218 23.89 -38.76 -21.95
CA GLU A 218 25.12 -38.37 -22.64
C GLU A 218 26.16 -39.48 -22.63
N HIS A 219 26.34 -40.15 -21.49
CA HIS A 219 27.16 -41.34 -21.38
C HIS A 219 26.74 -42.43 -22.39
N ASP A 220 25.46 -42.76 -22.47
CA ASP A 220 24.97 -43.82 -23.36
C ASP A 220 25.22 -43.50 -24.84
N LYS A 221 25.16 -42.21 -25.22
CA LYS A 221 25.54 -41.75 -26.56
C LYS A 221 27.03 -41.95 -26.82
N VAL A 222 27.88 -41.60 -25.86
CA VAL A 222 29.34 -41.77 -25.98
C VAL A 222 29.68 -43.26 -26.09
N LYS A 223 29.08 -44.10 -25.24
CA LYS A 223 29.28 -45.56 -25.26
C LYS A 223 28.86 -46.19 -26.59
N LEU A 224 27.72 -45.77 -27.17
CA LEU A 224 27.25 -46.23 -28.48
C LEU A 224 28.15 -45.75 -29.63
N ALA A 225 28.73 -44.56 -29.52
CA ALA A 225 29.65 -44.02 -30.52
C ALA A 225 31.04 -44.69 -30.46
N GLU A 226 31.48 -45.11 -29.28
CA GLU A 226 32.76 -45.82 -29.07
C GLU A 226 32.70 -47.30 -29.45
N ASN A 227 31.54 -47.95 -29.23
CA ASN A 227 31.25 -49.31 -29.66
C ASN A 227 30.02 -49.34 -30.58
N PRO A 228 30.16 -48.93 -31.85
CA PRO A 228 29.08 -49.05 -32.81
C PRO A 228 28.75 -50.54 -33.00
N PRO A 229 27.46 -50.94 -32.96
CA PRO A 229 27.08 -52.33 -33.18
C PRO A 229 27.63 -52.80 -34.54
N LYS A 230 28.32 -53.96 -34.56
CA LYS A 230 28.77 -54.61 -35.79
C LYS A 230 27.55 -54.87 -36.67
N VAL A 231 27.52 -54.21 -37.82
CA VAL A 231 26.56 -54.48 -38.89
C VAL A 231 26.91 -55.85 -39.48
N GLU A 232 26.15 -56.89 -39.11
CA GLU A 232 26.14 -58.13 -39.89
C GLU A 232 25.21 -57.93 -41.11
N ALA A 233 25.83 -57.61 -42.25
CA ALA A 233 25.31 -57.93 -43.58
C ALA A 233 25.93 -59.29 -43.96
N LYS A 234 25.25 -60.32 -44.47
CA LYS A 234 24.31 -60.40 -45.61
C LYS A 234 23.60 -61.77 -45.58
N GLU A 235 22.40 -61.88 -46.16
CA GLU A 235 22.21 -62.73 -47.35
C GLU A 235 20.91 -62.41 -48.12
N GLU A 236 21.03 -62.53 -49.45
CA GLU A 236 20.17 -62.02 -50.50
C GLU A 236 19.08 -63.01 -50.97
N VAL A 237 17.87 -62.46 -51.18
CA VAL A 237 16.95 -62.62 -52.34
C VAL A 237 16.41 -64.02 -52.72
N LYS A 238 15.06 -64.16 -52.70
CA LYS A 238 14.25 -64.56 -53.88
C LYS A 238 12.77 -64.13 -53.77
N GLN A 239 12.24 -63.69 -54.91
CA GLN A 239 11.01 -62.95 -55.24
C GLN A 239 9.74 -63.83 -55.14
N ALA A 240 8.48 -63.36 -55.07
CA ALA A 240 7.73 -62.41 -55.92
C ALA A 240 6.31 -62.10 -55.28
N PRO A 241 5.35 -61.39 -55.90
CA PRO A 241 5.21 -59.92 -55.83
C PRO A 241 3.77 -59.37 -55.56
N ILE A 242 3.70 -58.04 -55.41
CA ILE A 242 2.57 -57.07 -55.61
C ILE A 242 1.51 -56.93 -54.49
N GLN A 243 1.53 -55.79 -53.78
CA GLN A 243 0.60 -54.66 -54.03
C GLN A 243 1.02 -53.36 -53.31
N GLU A 244 1.31 -52.35 -54.14
CA GLU A 244 1.05 -50.91 -53.97
C GLU A 244 1.24 -50.24 -52.60
N LYS A 245 2.31 -49.45 -52.47
CA LYS A 245 2.22 -47.97 -52.60
C LYS A 245 3.60 -47.32 -52.57
N VAL A 246 3.93 -46.64 -53.65
CA VAL A 246 5.03 -45.68 -53.74
C VAL A 246 4.53 -44.33 -53.27
N SER A 247 5.20 -43.74 -52.29
CA SER A 247 5.86 -42.43 -52.38
C SER A 247 6.06 -41.84 -50.98
N VAL A 248 7.33 -41.69 -50.60
CA VAL A 248 7.77 -40.86 -49.47
C VAL A 248 7.36 -39.41 -49.76
N PRO A 249 6.99 -38.63 -48.74
CA PRO A 249 7.84 -37.49 -48.47
C PRO A 249 8.25 -37.40 -46.99
N VAL A 250 9.50 -36.98 -46.84
CA VAL A 250 10.17 -36.45 -45.66
C VAL A 250 9.18 -35.76 -44.71
N ASN A 251 9.10 -36.20 -43.45
CA ASN A 251 8.46 -35.40 -42.41
C ASN A 251 9.27 -35.45 -41.12
N GLN A 252 9.71 -34.28 -40.67
CA GLN A 252 10.41 -34.08 -39.40
C GLN A 252 9.42 -34.40 -38.27
N GLU A 253 9.78 -35.30 -37.37
CA GLU A 253 8.96 -35.62 -36.19
C GLU A 253 8.90 -34.41 -35.25
N GLU A 254 7.79 -33.66 -35.30
CA GLU A 254 7.47 -32.63 -34.30
C GLU A 254 7.19 -33.30 -32.95
N LYS A 255 8.10 -33.09 -31.99
CA LYS A 255 7.92 -33.52 -30.60
C LYS A 255 7.00 -32.54 -29.87
N LEU A 256 5.85 -33.03 -29.42
CA LEU A 256 4.90 -32.29 -28.59
C LEU A 256 5.19 -32.52 -27.10
N TYR A 257 5.05 -31.47 -26.28
CA TYR A 257 5.26 -31.49 -24.82
C TYR A 257 3.95 -31.10 -24.11
N PHE A 258 3.66 -31.69 -22.94
CA PHE A 258 2.49 -31.34 -22.13
C PHE A 258 2.89 -31.00 -20.69
N TYR A 259 2.10 -30.14 -20.04
CA TYR A 259 2.25 -29.75 -18.64
C TYR A 259 0.88 -29.78 -17.95
N ASP A 260 0.82 -30.33 -16.73
CA ASP A 260 -0.37 -30.22 -15.86
C ASP A 260 -0.21 -29.01 -14.93
N LEU A 261 -1.07 -28.00 -15.08
CA LEU A 261 -1.03 -26.76 -14.31
C LEU A 261 -2.27 -26.61 -13.42
N ARG A 262 -2.08 -26.24 -12.15
CA ARG A 262 -3.16 -25.81 -11.25
C ARG A 262 -3.13 -24.29 -11.10
N ILE A 263 -4.17 -23.63 -11.60
CA ILE A 263 -4.27 -22.16 -11.60
C ILE A 263 -5.44 -21.75 -10.71
N VAL A 264 -5.22 -20.77 -9.83
CA VAL A 264 -6.25 -20.20 -8.94
C VAL A 264 -6.23 -18.69 -9.11
N ALA A 265 -7.33 -18.13 -9.59
CA ALA A 265 -7.46 -16.70 -9.87
C ALA A 265 -8.93 -16.28 -9.81
N ASN A 266 -9.17 -14.96 -9.80
CA ASN A 266 -10.52 -14.41 -9.88
C ASN A 266 -11.12 -14.59 -11.30
N LYS A 267 -12.43 -14.37 -11.42
CA LYS A 267 -13.17 -14.58 -12.68
C LYS A 267 -12.60 -13.80 -13.87
N GLU A 268 -12.20 -12.55 -13.64
CA GLU A 268 -11.66 -11.69 -14.69
C GLU A 268 -10.31 -12.19 -15.21
N ASN A 269 -9.42 -12.63 -14.32
CA ASN A 269 -8.11 -13.16 -14.71
C ASN A 269 -8.20 -14.56 -15.33
N MET A 270 -9.17 -15.38 -14.92
CA MET A 270 -9.44 -16.67 -15.58
C MET A 270 -9.93 -16.52 -17.02
N LEU A 271 -10.71 -15.47 -17.31
CA LEU A 271 -11.14 -15.15 -18.69
C LEU A 271 -9.97 -14.72 -19.57
N LYS A 272 -9.09 -13.84 -19.05
CA LYS A 272 -7.87 -13.41 -19.76
C LYS A 272 -6.94 -14.59 -20.07
N LEU A 273 -6.82 -15.53 -19.13
CA LEU A 273 -6.05 -16.75 -19.33
C LEU A 273 -6.67 -17.65 -20.41
N HIS A 274 -8.00 -17.80 -20.39
CA HIS A 274 -8.71 -18.61 -21.38
C HIS A 274 -8.54 -18.05 -22.79
N GLU A 275 -8.60 -16.72 -22.96
CA GLU A 275 -8.31 -16.06 -24.23
C GLU A 275 -6.86 -16.27 -24.68
N LEU A 276 -5.91 -16.21 -23.75
CA LEU A 276 -4.48 -16.39 -24.04
C LEU A 276 -4.17 -17.81 -24.55
N ILE A 277 -4.73 -18.85 -23.92
CA ILE A 277 -4.48 -20.25 -24.27
C ILE A 277 -5.26 -20.68 -25.53
N LYS A 278 -6.25 -19.90 -25.97
CA LYS A 278 -6.99 -20.16 -27.21
C LYS A 278 -6.27 -19.62 -28.48
N SER A 279 -5.09 -19.02 -28.32
CA SER A 279 -4.26 -18.57 -29.44
C SER A 279 -3.68 -19.74 -30.25
N GLU A 280 -3.33 -19.48 -31.53
CA GLU A 280 -2.83 -20.51 -32.45
C GLU A 280 -1.57 -21.19 -31.88
N GLY A 281 -1.61 -22.52 -31.76
CA GLY A 281 -0.47 -23.35 -31.30
C GLY A 281 -0.68 -24.06 -29.96
N PHE A 282 -1.77 -23.81 -29.23
CA PHE A 282 -2.06 -24.46 -27.95
C PHE A 282 -3.26 -25.40 -28.02
N THR A 283 -3.14 -26.57 -27.38
CA THR A 283 -4.26 -27.48 -27.10
C THR A 283 -4.36 -27.64 -25.59
N PHE A 284 -5.57 -27.57 -25.01
CA PHE A 284 -5.77 -27.70 -23.57
C PHE A 284 -7.01 -28.55 -23.23
N GLU A 285 -6.94 -29.22 -22.08
CA GLU A 285 -8.01 -30.06 -21.54
C GLU A 285 -8.21 -29.70 -20.05
N VAL A 286 -9.47 -29.51 -19.62
CA VAL A 286 -9.79 -29.17 -18.23
C VAL A 286 -10.10 -30.45 -17.45
N LYS A 287 -9.14 -30.92 -16.65
CA LYS A 287 -9.27 -32.17 -15.87
C LYS A 287 -10.05 -32.02 -14.55
N ASN A 288 -10.10 -30.82 -13.95
CA ASN A 288 -10.78 -30.59 -12.66
C ASN A 288 -11.13 -29.10 -12.45
N GLN A 289 -12.33 -28.79 -11.92
CA GLN A 289 -12.79 -27.41 -11.63
C GLN A 289 -13.54 -27.32 -10.30
N GLY A 290 -13.26 -26.30 -9.48
CA GLY A 290 -13.93 -26.05 -8.20
C GLY A 290 -13.66 -24.67 -7.63
N LEU A 291 -14.54 -24.19 -6.73
CA LEU A 291 -14.36 -22.94 -6.00
C LEU A 291 -13.38 -23.16 -4.83
N VAL A 292 -12.29 -22.39 -4.82
CA VAL A 292 -11.36 -22.32 -3.70
C VAL A 292 -11.79 -21.15 -2.83
N ASN A 293 -12.47 -21.42 -1.72
CA ASN A 293 -12.77 -20.40 -0.72
C ASN A 293 -11.46 -20.00 0.00
N LYS A 294 -11.27 -18.70 0.22
CA LYS A 294 -10.15 -18.17 1.01
C LYS A 294 -10.29 -18.56 2.48
#